data_AF-A0A317XL02-F1
#
_entry.id   AF-A0A317XL02-F1
#
_cell.length_a   1.000
_cell.length_b   1.000
_cell.length_c   1.000
_cell.angle_alpha   90.00
_cell.angle_beta   90.00
_cell.angle_gamma   90.00
#
_symmetry.space_group_name_H-M   'P 1'
#
loop_
_entity.id
_entity.type
_entity.pdbx_description
1 polymer ?
#
loop_
_entity_poly.entity_id
_entity_poly.type
_entity_poly.pdbx_seq_one_letter_code
_entity_poly.pdbx_strand_id
1 'polypeptide(L)'
;MHTLDIHSATPDEILSLDNIRAVLIRLEDTIVFQLIERAQFARNAKCYVPGAFTELKNKEGWTGTWLSWFLKETESTHAKVRRFEAPDEYPFTDPKLLPKPILAPVQYPSLLWPHDVNVNDQIMKFYVDEILPNITRSLGQNADDGHYGSSAIRDIEVLSAMSRRIHFGMFVSESKFRAEPAAFIPHIYSKNRDALAGLITKPAVEAALLVRLAEKAKVYGQDMDRPGASTEEREKERKIEVEEVVRIYKTFVIPLTKEVEVDYLLTRLHGVPDDQIQEMMKSNKFVH
;
A
#
# COMPACT_ATOMS: atom_id res chain seq x y z
N MET A 1 -0.36 -0.15 -17.34
CA MET A 1 1.04 -0.12 -16.88
C MET A 1 1.06 -0.13 -15.35
N HIS A 2 1.70 -1.13 -14.70
CA HIS A 2 1.77 -1.24 -13.23
C HIS A 2 2.63 -0.15 -12.59
N THR A 3 3.52 0.46 -13.37
CA THR A 3 4.54 1.44 -12.95
C THR A 3 4.18 2.83 -13.45
N LEU A 4 4.69 3.86 -12.77
CA LEU A 4 4.67 5.24 -13.25
C LEU A 4 5.43 5.29 -14.58
N ASP A 5 4.79 5.81 -15.64
CA ASP A 5 5.46 5.99 -16.93
C ASP A 5 6.33 7.24 -16.92
N ILE A 6 7.51 7.11 -16.31
CA ILE A 6 8.46 8.22 -16.15
C ILE A 6 9.26 8.53 -17.42
N HIS A 7 9.13 7.71 -18.47
CA HIS A 7 9.93 7.83 -19.68
C HIS A 7 9.18 8.57 -20.78
N SER A 8 7.86 8.38 -20.86
CA SER A 8 7.06 8.96 -21.93
C SER A 8 6.01 9.97 -21.46
N ALA A 9 5.61 9.93 -20.18
CA ALA A 9 4.60 10.84 -19.64
C ALA A 9 5.22 12.05 -18.91
N THR A 10 4.56 13.19 -19.05
CA THR A 10 4.87 14.41 -18.29
C THR A 10 4.46 14.27 -16.82
N PRO A 11 5.01 15.09 -15.90
CA PRO A 11 4.59 15.09 -14.50
C PRO A 11 3.08 15.30 -14.31
N ASP A 12 2.46 16.16 -15.12
CA ASP A 12 1.03 16.46 -15.04
C ASP A 12 0.17 15.30 -15.54
N GLU A 13 0.61 14.57 -16.57
CA GLU A 13 -0.07 13.34 -17.01
C GLU A 13 0.02 12.24 -15.94
N ILE A 14 1.20 12.09 -15.32
CA ILE A 14 1.42 11.13 -14.23
C ILE A 14 0.51 11.46 -13.03
N LEU A 15 0.43 12.75 -12.66
CA LEU A 15 -0.38 13.25 -11.55
C LEU A 15 -1.86 13.48 -11.92
N SER A 16 -2.28 13.17 -13.14
CA SER A 16 -3.70 13.27 -13.50
C SER A 16 -4.54 12.32 -12.65
N LEU A 17 -5.70 12.80 -12.18
CA LEU A 17 -6.59 11.98 -11.35
C LEU A 17 -7.07 10.71 -12.07
N ASP A 18 -7.14 10.74 -13.40
CA ASP A 18 -7.52 9.57 -14.21
C ASP A 18 -6.41 8.52 -14.23
N ASN A 19 -5.14 8.92 -14.40
CA ASN A 19 -4.01 8.00 -14.30
C ASN A 19 -3.89 7.42 -12.89
N ILE A 20 -3.96 8.28 -11.86
CA ILE A 20 -3.92 7.85 -10.46
C ILE A 20 -5.05 6.84 -10.17
N ARG A 21 -6.28 7.14 -10.61
CA ARG A 21 -7.41 6.22 -10.45
C ARG A 21 -7.16 4.87 -11.13
N ALA A 22 -6.59 4.88 -12.34
CA ALA A 22 -6.27 3.64 -13.05
C ALA A 22 -5.21 2.79 -12.32
N VAL A 23 -4.20 3.42 -11.71
CA VAL A 23 -3.21 2.70 -10.87
C VAL A 23 -3.88 2.12 -9.62
N LEU A 24 -4.68 2.91 -8.90
CA LEU A 24 -5.39 2.47 -7.70
C LEU A 24 -6.33 1.29 -7.96
N ILE A 25 -7.10 1.32 -9.06
CA ILE A 25 -7.98 0.22 -9.46
C ILE A 25 -7.19 -1.06 -9.74
N ARG A 26 -6.01 -0.96 -10.36
CA ARG A 26 -5.17 -2.13 -10.62
C ARG A 26 -4.55 -2.68 -9.33
N LEU A 27 -4.17 -1.81 -8.41
CA LEU A 27 -3.67 -2.22 -7.09
C LEU A 27 -4.75 -2.93 -6.26
N GLU A 28 -6.03 -2.58 -6.43
CA GLU A 28 -7.14 -3.36 -5.85
C GLU A 28 -7.09 -4.81 -6.35
N ASP A 29 -6.93 -5.03 -7.65
CA ASP A 29 -6.86 -6.38 -8.21
C ASP A 29 -5.66 -7.14 -7.65
N THR A 30 -4.48 -6.50 -7.65
CA THR A 30 -3.26 -7.08 -7.10
C THR A 30 -3.43 -7.50 -5.65
N ILE A 31 -3.98 -6.64 -4.79
CA ILE A 31 -4.16 -6.95 -3.36
C ILE A 31 -5.13 -8.13 -3.19
N VAL A 32 -6.24 -8.16 -3.92
CA VAL A 32 -7.20 -9.27 -3.84
C VAL A 32 -6.55 -10.60 -4.25
N PHE A 33 -5.83 -10.63 -5.38
CA PHE A 33 -5.12 -11.83 -5.81
C PHE A 33 -4.08 -12.28 -4.78
N GLN A 34 -3.30 -11.34 -4.23
CA GLN A 34 -2.27 -11.67 -3.26
C GLN A 34 -2.84 -12.22 -1.95
N LEU A 35 -3.99 -11.69 -1.50
CA LEU A 35 -4.70 -12.22 -0.34
C LEU A 35 -5.24 -13.64 -0.61
N ILE A 36 -5.78 -13.90 -1.80
CA ILE A 36 -6.22 -15.25 -2.22
C ILE A 36 -5.05 -16.23 -2.21
N GLU A 37 -3.90 -15.83 -2.75
CA GLU A 37 -2.69 -16.66 -2.76
C GLU A 37 -2.15 -16.91 -1.35
N ARG A 38 -2.20 -15.91 -0.46
CA ARG A 38 -1.79 -16.11 0.94
C ARG A 38 -2.74 -17.02 1.70
N ALA A 39 -4.04 -16.95 1.43
CA ALA A 39 -5.07 -17.71 2.14
C ALA A 39 -4.97 -19.24 1.91
N GLN A 40 -4.17 -19.70 0.95
CA GLN A 40 -3.92 -21.12 0.68
C GLN A 40 -2.98 -21.79 1.70
N PHE A 41 -2.24 -21.00 2.48
CA PHE A 41 -1.32 -21.50 3.51
C PHE A 41 -1.86 -21.23 4.90
N ALA A 42 -1.57 -22.12 5.84
CA ALA A 42 -1.92 -21.94 7.24
C ALA A 42 -1.33 -20.64 7.82
N ARG A 43 -1.85 -20.23 8.98
CA ARG A 43 -1.35 -19.02 9.65
C ARG A 43 0.15 -19.09 9.86
N ASN A 44 0.71 -20.24 10.20
CA ASN A 44 2.16 -20.40 10.40
C ASN A 44 2.70 -19.38 11.42
N ALA A 45 2.04 -19.27 12.58
CA ALA A 45 2.25 -18.22 13.57
C ALA A 45 3.74 -18.05 13.98
N LYS A 46 4.50 -19.16 13.95
CA LYS A 46 5.94 -19.19 14.18
C LYS A 46 6.70 -18.16 13.33
N CYS A 47 6.26 -17.87 12.10
CA CYS A 47 6.90 -16.92 11.19
C CYS A 47 6.94 -15.47 11.71
N TYR A 48 6.05 -15.12 12.63
CA TYR A 48 5.87 -13.74 13.10
C TYR A 48 6.30 -13.55 14.56
N VAL A 49 6.90 -14.57 15.17
CA VAL A 49 7.41 -14.53 16.55
C VAL A 49 8.94 -14.36 16.53
N PRO A 50 9.49 -13.31 17.17
CA PRO A 50 10.95 -13.12 17.23
C PRO A 50 11.64 -14.30 17.89
N GLY A 51 12.75 -14.75 17.32
CA GLY A 51 13.55 -15.85 17.87
C GLY A 51 12.93 -17.25 17.75
N ALA A 52 11.77 -17.40 17.10
CA ALA A 52 11.12 -18.70 16.92
C ALA A 52 11.91 -19.64 15.98
N PHE A 53 12.79 -19.10 15.15
CA PHE A 53 13.72 -19.84 14.30
C PHE A 53 15.15 -19.61 14.79
N THR A 54 15.72 -20.60 15.48
CA THR A 54 17.09 -20.53 16.03
C THR A 54 18.15 -20.43 14.93
N GLU A 55 17.84 -20.95 13.74
CA GLU A 55 18.67 -20.93 12.55
C GLU A 55 18.97 -19.51 12.09
N LEU A 56 18.00 -18.59 12.17
CA LEU A 56 18.20 -17.18 11.81
C LEU A 56 19.26 -16.54 12.70
N LYS A 57 19.21 -16.81 14.01
CA LYS A 57 20.23 -16.30 14.94
C LYS A 57 21.59 -16.94 14.68
N ASN A 58 21.63 -18.26 14.54
CA ASN A 58 22.88 -19.02 14.50
C ASN A 58 23.61 -18.92 13.15
N LYS A 59 22.87 -18.78 12.05
CA LYS A 59 23.43 -18.78 10.68
C LYS A 59 23.45 -17.38 10.05
N GLU A 60 22.46 -16.55 10.36
CA GLU A 60 22.29 -15.22 9.75
C GLU A 60 22.56 -14.06 10.73
N GLY A 61 22.81 -14.35 12.01
CA GLY A 61 22.98 -13.33 13.04
C GLY A 61 21.72 -12.49 13.28
N TRP A 62 20.54 -12.97 12.88
CA TRP A 62 19.28 -12.22 12.93
C TRP A 62 18.41 -12.63 14.12
N THR A 63 17.92 -11.65 14.88
CA THR A 63 17.12 -11.86 16.10
C THR A 63 15.64 -11.49 15.93
N GLY A 64 15.25 -10.96 14.78
CA GLY A 64 13.87 -10.62 14.45
C GLY A 64 13.00 -11.84 14.11
N THR A 65 11.87 -11.57 13.46
CA THR A 65 10.94 -12.60 12.98
C THR A 65 11.44 -13.22 11.67
N TRP A 66 10.87 -14.35 11.28
CA TRP A 66 11.09 -14.95 9.95
C TRP A 66 10.67 -13.99 8.85
N LEU A 67 9.49 -13.36 8.99
CA LEU A 67 9.00 -12.37 8.05
C LEU A 67 9.95 -11.17 7.90
N SER A 68 10.47 -10.61 9.00
CA SER A 68 11.35 -9.44 8.92
C SER A 68 12.72 -9.74 8.32
N TRP A 69 13.24 -10.95 8.56
CA TRP A 69 14.44 -11.42 7.86
C TRP A 69 14.19 -11.56 6.35
N PHE A 70 13.08 -12.20 5.97
CA PHE A 70 12.75 -12.46 4.57
C PHE A 70 12.50 -11.14 3.80
N LEU A 71 11.83 -10.18 4.42
CA LEU A 71 11.70 -8.81 3.90
C LEU A 71 13.07 -8.19 3.68
N LYS A 72 13.96 -8.19 4.68
CA LYS A 72 15.29 -7.58 4.56
C LYS A 72 16.12 -8.20 3.43
N GLU A 73 16.07 -9.51 3.24
CA GLU A 73 16.78 -10.18 2.14
C GLU A 73 16.18 -9.83 0.76
N THR A 74 14.84 -9.83 0.67
CA THR A 74 14.11 -9.50 -0.57
C THR A 74 14.31 -8.04 -0.96
N GLU A 75 14.12 -7.13 -0.02
CA GLU A 75 14.31 -5.70 -0.19
C GLU A 75 15.78 -5.35 -0.46
N SER A 76 16.75 -6.09 0.11
CA SER A 76 18.17 -5.91 -0.23
C SER A 76 18.44 -6.18 -1.71
N THR A 77 17.79 -7.18 -2.29
CA THR A 77 17.88 -7.47 -3.72
C THR A 77 17.23 -6.36 -4.55
N HIS A 78 16.06 -5.90 -4.13
CA HIS A 78 15.35 -4.81 -4.81
C HIS A 78 16.05 -3.44 -4.72
N ALA A 79 16.71 -3.15 -3.60
CA ALA A 79 17.48 -1.92 -3.39
C ALA A 79 18.65 -1.82 -4.37
N LYS A 80 19.36 -2.93 -4.62
CA LYS A 80 20.44 -2.99 -5.61
C LYS A 80 19.98 -2.58 -7.01
N VAL A 81 18.72 -2.87 -7.36
CA VAL A 81 18.13 -2.53 -8.66
C VAL A 81 17.29 -1.24 -8.65
N ARG A 82 17.51 -0.36 -7.65
CA ARG A 82 16.93 0.99 -7.53
C ARG A 82 15.43 1.04 -7.21
N ARG A 83 14.83 -0.03 -6.69
CA ARG A 83 13.39 -0.06 -6.40
C ARG A 83 12.97 1.11 -5.51
N PHE A 84 13.71 1.36 -4.44
CA PHE A 84 13.40 2.41 -3.45
C PHE A 84 13.92 3.80 -3.82
N GLU A 85 14.44 3.99 -5.04
CA GLU A 85 14.62 5.33 -5.62
C GLU A 85 13.32 5.83 -6.27
N ALA A 86 12.38 4.93 -6.58
CA ALA A 86 11.08 5.29 -7.13
C ALA A 86 10.21 6.00 -6.07
N PRO A 87 9.47 7.06 -6.44
CA PRO A 87 8.70 7.87 -5.49
C PRO A 87 7.45 7.16 -4.95
N ASP A 88 7.12 5.96 -5.43
CA ASP A 88 5.96 5.16 -5.03
C ASP A 88 6.33 3.85 -4.33
N GLU A 89 7.60 3.64 -3.97
CA GLU A 89 8.11 2.42 -3.36
C GLU A 89 8.77 2.70 -2.00
N TYR A 90 8.25 2.06 -0.94
CA TYR A 90 8.66 2.30 0.45
C TYR A 90 9.11 0.99 1.10
N PRO A 91 10.38 0.88 1.54
CA PRO A 91 10.86 -0.34 2.19
C PRO A 91 10.26 -0.50 3.59
N PHE A 92 10.01 -1.74 4.01
CA PHE A 92 9.71 -2.10 5.40
C PHE A 92 10.98 -2.21 6.25
N THR A 93 12.10 -2.57 5.63
CA THR A 93 13.41 -2.63 6.27
C THR A 93 13.97 -1.22 6.44
N ASP A 94 14.58 -0.93 7.60
CA ASP A 94 15.32 0.31 7.81
C ASP A 94 16.30 0.54 6.62
N PRO A 95 16.20 1.67 5.90
CA PRO A 95 17.07 1.97 4.78
C PRO A 95 18.57 1.87 5.11
N LYS A 96 18.98 2.06 6.37
CA LYS A 96 20.38 1.90 6.82
C LYS A 96 20.88 0.47 6.72
N LEU A 97 19.98 -0.52 6.71
CA LEU A 97 20.31 -1.94 6.56
C LEU A 97 20.31 -2.38 5.09
N LEU A 98 19.83 -1.53 4.17
CA LEU A 98 19.75 -1.85 2.75
C LEU A 98 21.04 -1.47 2.01
N PRO A 99 21.45 -2.27 1.02
CA PRO A 99 22.60 -1.96 0.18
C PRO A 99 22.31 -0.78 -0.74
N LYS A 100 23.37 -0.07 -1.15
CA LYS A 100 23.27 0.95 -2.19
C LYS A 100 22.96 0.33 -3.56
N PRO A 101 22.28 1.06 -4.47
CA PRO A 101 22.07 0.63 -5.84
C PRO A 101 23.37 0.32 -6.59
N ILE A 102 23.33 -0.69 -7.46
CA ILE A 102 24.47 -1.08 -8.32
C ILE A 102 24.30 -0.63 -9.78
N LEU A 103 23.10 -0.14 -10.12
CA LEU A 103 22.77 0.40 -11.43
C LEU A 103 22.96 1.92 -11.43
N ALA A 104 23.17 2.52 -12.61
CA ALA A 104 23.21 3.97 -12.76
C ALA A 104 21.90 4.62 -12.29
N PRO A 105 21.88 5.81 -11.67
CA PRO A 105 20.64 6.43 -11.19
C PRO A 105 19.60 6.66 -12.29
N VAL A 106 18.32 6.60 -11.94
CA VAL A 106 17.22 7.07 -12.81
C VAL A 106 16.81 8.46 -12.37
N GLN A 107 16.66 9.39 -13.30
CA GLN A 107 16.13 10.71 -12.99
C GLN A 107 14.59 10.64 -12.98
N TYR A 108 14.00 10.66 -11.79
CA TYR A 108 12.56 10.78 -11.63
C TYR A 108 12.13 12.25 -11.73
N PRO A 109 10.98 12.54 -12.37
CA PRO A 109 10.40 13.88 -12.28
C PRO A 109 10.04 14.23 -10.84
N SER A 110 9.99 15.52 -10.52
CA SER A 110 9.53 16.01 -9.22
C SER A 110 8.01 15.85 -9.10
N LEU A 111 7.59 14.66 -8.68
CA LEU A 111 6.19 14.29 -8.52
C LEU A 111 5.67 14.69 -7.15
N LEU A 112 6.35 14.26 -6.08
CA LEU A 112 5.98 14.56 -4.70
C LEU A 112 6.91 15.60 -4.10
N TRP A 113 6.37 16.45 -3.23
CA TRP A 113 7.14 17.36 -2.39
C TRP A 113 7.97 16.57 -1.38
N PRO A 114 9.20 16.99 -1.02
CA PRO A 114 9.99 16.32 0.00
C PRO A 114 9.21 16.08 1.31
N HIS A 115 9.20 14.83 1.76
CA HIS A 115 8.46 14.37 2.93
C HIS A 115 9.16 13.17 3.60
N ASP A 116 8.76 12.85 4.82
CA ASP A 116 9.18 11.67 5.59
C ASP A 116 8.03 10.71 5.92
N VAL A 117 6.83 10.97 5.37
CA VAL A 117 5.64 10.11 5.53
C VAL A 117 5.93 8.67 5.11
N ASN A 118 5.87 7.76 6.08
CA ASN A 118 5.94 6.32 5.90
C ASN A 118 5.13 5.63 6.99
N VAL A 119 4.14 4.83 6.61
CA VAL A 119 3.22 4.12 7.52
C VAL A 119 3.40 2.60 7.49
N ASN A 120 4.52 2.10 6.96
CA ASN A 120 4.79 0.66 6.84
C ASN A 120 4.71 -0.09 8.18
N ASP A 121 5.09 0.53 9.30
CA ASP A 121 4.96 -0.08 10.63
C ASP A 121 3.50 -0.39 10.98
N GLN A 122 2.59 0.51 10.63
CA GLN A 122 1.14 0.32 10.85
C GLN A 122 0.58 -0.76 9.92
N ILE A 123 1.03 -0.77 8.66
CA ILE A 123 0.65 -1.79 7.66
C ILE A 123 1.10 -3.18 8.11
N MET A 124 2.37 -3.31 8.52
CA MET A 124 2.94 -4.56 9.04
C MET A 124 2.14 -5.06 10.25
N LYS A 125 1.88 -4.18 11.22
CA LYS A 125 1.13 -4.53 12.42
C LYS A 125 -0.28 -5.02 12.09
N PHE A 126 -1.04 -4.26 11.31
CA PHE A 126 -2.40 -4.67 10.94
C PHE A 126 -2.41 -5.94 10.09
N TYR A 127 -1.43 -6.12 9.21
CA TYR A 127 -1.30 -7.34 8.43
C TYR A 127 -1.15 -8.59 9.33
N VAL A 128 -0.18 -8.57 10.25
CA VAL A 128 0.11 -9.71 11.12
C VAL A 128 -0.99 -9.96 12.15
N ASP A 129 -1.55 -8.90 12.73
CA ASP A 129 -2.48 -9.00 13.85
C ASP A 129 -3.94 -9.19 13.40
N GLU A 130 -4.33 -8.60 12.26
CA GLU A 130 -5.73 -8.49 11.85
C GLU A 130 -6.02 -9.14 10.50
N ILE A 131 -5.15 -9.03 9.50
CA ILE A 131 -5.43 -9.63 8.18
C ILE A 131 -5.18 -11.12 8.26
N LEU A 132 -3.97 -11.49 8.67
CA LEU A 132 -3.48 -12.86 8.58
C LEU A 132 -4.34 -13.86 9.35
N PRO A 133 -4.75 -13.62 10.62
CA PRO A 133 -5.57 -14.58 11.36
C PRO A 133 -6.97 -14.74 10.77
N ASN A 134 -7.48 -13.73 10.07
CA ASN A 134 -8.82 -13.76 9.49
C ASN A 134 -8.83 -14.47 8.14
N ILE A 135 -7.90 -14.15 7.24
CA ILE A 135 -7.84 -14.81 5.91
C ILE A 135 -7.43 -16.28 5.96
N THR A 136 -6.78 -16.72 7.05
CA THR A 136 -6.36 -18.12 7.25
C THR A 136 -7.26 -18.89 8.21
N ARG A 137 -8.33 -18.28 8.72
CA ARG A 137 -9.16 -18.85 9.80
C ARG A 137 -9.77 -20.21 9.44
N SER A 138 -10.19 -20.40 8.18
CA SER A 138 -10.79 -21.63 7.67
C SER A 138 -9.84 -22.84 7.73
N LEU A 139 -8.52 -22.59 7.76
CA LEU A 139 -7.49 -23.62 7.89
C LEU A 139 -7.20 -24.01 9.36
N GLY A 140 -7.78 -23.28 10.32
CA GLY A 140 -7.58 -23.45 11.76
C GLY A 140 -6.70 -22.35 12.38
N GLN A 141 -7.16 -21.74 13.47
CA GLN A 141 -6.51 -20.57 14.08
C GLN A 141 -5.05 -20.78 14.53
N ASN A 142 -4.72 -22.02 14.91
CA ASN A 142 -3.38 -22.42 15.34
C ASN A 142 -2.72 -23.40 14.36
N ALA A 143 -3.23 -23.46 13.12
CA ALA A 143 -2.68 -24.35 12.11
C ALA A 143 -1.27 -23.91 11.71
N ASP A 144 -0.43 -24.92 11.56
CA ASP A 144 0.93 -24.82 11.05
C ASP A 144 1.10 -25.95 10.03
N ASP A 145 1.27 -25.58 8.77
CA ASP A 145 1.43 -26.53 7.65
C ASP A 145 2.90 -26.71 7.25
N GLY A 146 3.83 -26.04 7.93
CA GLY A 146 5.27 -26.08 7.65
C GLY A 146 5.72 -25.31 6.41
N HIS A 147 4.81 -24.69 5.64
CA HIS A 147 5.13 -23.95 4.41
C HIS A 147 5.60 -22.51 4.69
N TYR A 148 6.59 -22.36 5.58
CA TYR A 148 7.10 -21.07 6.06
C TYR A 148 7.71 -20.19 4.96
N GLY A 149 8.40 -20.81 4.00
CA GLY A 149 8.99 -20.11 2.85
C GLY A 149 7.91 -19.58 1.91
N SER A 150 6.99 -20.45 1.48
CA SER A 150 5.88 -20.06 0.59
C SER A 150 4.99 -18.99 1.23
N SER A 151 4.67 -19.14 2.51
CA SER A 151 3.90 -18.15 3.27
C SER A 151 4.59 -16.79 3.30
N ALA A 152 5.89 -16.74 3.60
CA ALA A 152 6.65 -15.50 3.65
C ALA A 152 6.73 -14.79 2.29
N ILE A 153 6.86 -15.53 1.19
CA ILE A 153 6.80 -14.95 -0.16
C ILE A 153 5.45 -14.26 -0.38
N ARG A 154 4.34 -14.95 -0.07
CA ARG A 154 2.99 -14.38 -0.20
C ARG A 154 2.79 -13.18 0.73
N ASP A 155 3.30 -13.24 1.96
CA ASP A 155 3.24 -12.14 2.92
C ASP A 155 3.88 -10.86 2.35
N ILE A 156 5.07 -10.97 1.78
CA ILE A 156 5.80 -9.84 1.20
C ILE A 156 5.06 -9.24 0.02
N GLU A 157 4.45 -10.09 -0.82
CA GLU A 157 3.69 -9.61 -1.97
C GLU A 157 2.42 -8.85 -1.54
N VAL A 158 1.71 -9.31 -0.50
CA VAL A 158 0.58 -8.57 0.09
C VAL A 158 1.07 -7.25 0.69
N LEU A 159 2.09 -7.29 1.55
CA LEU A 159 2.64 -6.12 2.24
C LEU A 159 3.13 -5.06 1.25
N SER A 160 3.84 -5.47 0.21
CA SER A 160 4.34 -4.57 -0.84
C SER A 160 3.20 -3.92 -1.61
N ALA A 161 2.17 -4.69 -2.00
CA ALA A 161 1.01 -4.15 -2.72
C ALA A 161 0.19 -3.19 -1.85
N MET A 162 -0.01 -3.52 -0.56
CA MET A 162 -0.69 -2.68 0.41
C MET A 162 0.08 -1.39 0.68
N SER A 163 1.39 -1.47 0.91
CA SER A 163 2.27 -0.32 1.11
C SER A 163 2.15 0.64 -0.07
N ARG A 164 2.33 0.14 -1.29
CA ARG A 164 2.20 0.97 -2.48
C ARG A 164 0.81 1.58 -2.59
N ARG A 165 -0.26 0.81 -2.39
CA ARG A 165 -1.65 1.31 -2.46
C ARG A 165 -1.94 2.43 -1.47
N ILE A 166 -1.47 2.30 -0.24
CA ILE A 166 -1.74 3.25 0.84
C ILE A 166 -0.88 4.51 0.64
N HIS A 167 0.41 4.36 0.38
CA HIS A 167 1.32 5.47 0.10
C HIS A 167 0.97 6.22 -1.19
N PHE A 168 0.30 5.57 -2.15
CA PHE A 168 -0.19 6.25 -3.35
C PHE A 168 -1.18 7.40 -3.06
N GLY A 169 -1.74 7.46 -1.84
CA GLY A 169 -2.48 8.62 -1.35
C GLY A 169 -1.71 9.94 -1.49
N MET A 170 -0.39 9.93 -1.39
CA MET A 170 0.43 11.15 -1.56
C MET A 170 0.30 11.75 -2.96
N PHE A 171 0.21 10.91 -4.00
CA PHE A 171 -0.03 11.36 -5.37
C PHE A 171 -1.45 11.93 -5.52
N VAL A 172 -2.44 11.37 -4.82
CA VAL A 172 -3.80 11.91 -4.77
C VAL A 172 -3.81 13.30 -4.14
N SER A 173 -3.13 13.47 -3.00
CA SER A 173 -2.98 14.76 -2.33
C SER A 173 -2.27 15.79 -3.19
N GLU A 174 -1.16 15.42 -3.81
CA GLU A 174 -0.42 16.32 -4.70
C GLU A 174 -1.26 16.77 -5.89
N SER A 175 -1.94 15.83 -6.55
CA SER A 175 -2.83 16.11 -7.68
C SER A 175 -3.91 17.14 -7.30
N LYS A 176 -4.56 16.95 -6.14
CA LYS A 176 -5.62 17.86 -5.65
C LYS A 176 -5.05 19.21 -5.21
N PHE A 177 -3.90 19.22 -4.54
CA PHE A 177 -3.22 20.45 -4.16
C PHE A 177 -2.85 21.29 -5.38
N ARG A 178 -2.28 20.67 -6.43
CA ARG A 178 -1.92 21.38 -7.67
C ARG A 178 -3.14 21.92 -8.41
N ALA A 179 -4.27 21.24 -8.33
CA ALA A 179 -5.50 21.68 -8.98
C ALA A 179 -6.10 22.93 -8.32
N GLU A 180 -6.11 23.01 -6.99
CA GLU A 180 -6.77 24.08 -6.23
C GLU A 180 -5.99 24.50 -4.97
N PRO A 181 -4.74 25.00 -5.08
CA PRO A 181 -3.86 25.21 -3.93
C PRO A 181 -4.42 26.17 -2.89
N ALA A 182 -5.18 27.19 -3.31
CA ALA A 182 -5.76 28.18 -2.39
C ALA A 182 -6.77 27.57 -1.41
N ALA A 183 -7.41 26.45 -1.76
CA ALA A 183 -8.31 25.74 -0.85
C ALA A 183 -7.54 25.02 0.28
N PHE A 184 -6.33 24.53 -0.01
CA PHE A 184 -5.54 23.74 0.94
C PHE A 184 -4.66 24.59 1.85
N ILE A 185 -4.01 25.63 1.32
CA ILE A 185 -2.98 26.42 2.01
C ILE A 185 -3.41 26.90 3.41
N PRO A 186 -4.62 27.48 3.62
CA PRO A 186 -5.05 27.93 4.95
C PRO A 186 -5.12 26.79 5.98
N HIS A 187 -5.54 25.60 5.53
CA HIS A 187 -5.68 24.42 6.38
C HIS A 187 -4.34 23.73 6.64
N ILE A 188 -3.37 23.84 5.73
CA ILE A 188 -1.99 23.41 5.95
C ILE A 188 -1.34 24.26 7.05
N TYR A 189 -1.43 25.59 6.95
CA TYR A 189 -0.86 26.49 7.96
C TYR A 189 -1.48 26.33 9.34
N SER A 190 -2.80 26.24 9.42
CA SER A 190 -3.52 26.03 10.68
C SER A 190 -3.44 24.58 11.18
N LYS A 191 -2.79 23.68 10.42
CA LYS A 191 -2.69 22.24 10.69
C LYS A 191 -4.06 21.59 10.93
N ASN A 192 -5.09 22.06 10.21
CA ASN A 192 -6.46 21.59 10.37
C ASN A 192 -6.65 20.28 9.59
N ARG A 193 -6.35 19.17 10.26
CA ARG A 193 -6.42 17.82 9.69
C ARG A 193 -7.82 17.47 9.19
N ASP A 194 -8.86 17.82 9.93
CA ASP A 194 -10.24 17.51 9.56
C ASP A 194 -10.68 18.25 8.31
N ALA A 195 -10.30 19.52 8.16
CA ALA A 195 -10.58 20.29 6.96
C ALA A 195 -9.82 19.74 5.74
N LEU A 196 -8.55 19.38 5.90
CA LEU A 196 -7.75 18.74 4.84
C LEU A 196 -8.37 17.39 4.41
N ALA A 197 -8.77 16.57 5.39
CA ALA A 197 -9.46 15.30 5.14
C ALA A 197 -10.81 15.52 4.42
N GLY A 198 -11.53 16.60 4.73
CA GLY A 198 -12.77 16.99 4.05
C GLY A 198 -12.57 17.37 2.59
N LEU A 199 -11.47 18.07 2.24
CA LEU A 199 -11.15 18.47 0.87
C LEU A 199 -10.81 17.28 -0.04
N ILE A 200 -10.25 16.22 0.53
CA ILE A 200 -9.79 15.05 -0.23
C ILE A 200 -10.82 13.90 -0.23
N THR A 201 -11.72 13.83 0.74
CA THR A 201 -12.69 12.74 0.87
C THR A 201 -13.86 12.90 -0.11
N LYS A 202 -14.18 11.82 -0.83
CA LYS A 202 -15.42 11.73 -1.64
C LYS A 202 -16.19 10.46 -1.23
N PRO A 203 -17.17 10.55 -0.30
CA PRO A 203 -17.84 9.38 0.26
C PRO A 203 -18.48 8.46 -0.79
N ALA A 204 -19.03 9.03 -1.86
CA ALA A 204 -19.61 8.27 -2.96
C ALA A 204 -18.56 7.41 -3.72
N VAL A 205 -17.32 7.90 -3.83
CA VAL A 205 -16.22 7.17 -4.48
C VAL A 205 -15.77 6.00 -3.61
N GLU A 206 -15.71 6.19 -2.30
CA GLU A 206 -15.38 5.11 -1.34
C GLU A 206 -16.44 4.02 -1.33
N ALA A 207 -17.72 4.40 -1.31
CA ALA A 207 -18.83 3.45 -1.41
C ALA A 207 -18.77 2.64 -2.72
N ALA A 208 -18.56 3.32 -3.85
CA ALA A 208 -18.42 2.65 -5.16
C ALA A 208 -17.19 1.73 -5.22
N LEU A 209 -16.08 2.10 -4.57
CA LEU A 209 -14.90 1.25 -4.44
C LEU A 209 -15.22 -0.03 -3.66
N LEU A 210 -15.90 0.04 -2.53
CA LEU A 210 -16.23 -1.13 -1.73
C LEU A 210 -17.17 -2.10 -2.47
N VAL A 211 -18.16 -1.57 -3.21
CA VAL A 211 -19.04 -2.38 -4.07
C VAL A 211 -18.23 -3.09 -5.15
N ARG A 212 -17.37 -2.36 -5.88
CA ARG A 212 -16.51 -2.96 -6.92
C ARG A 212 -15.57 -4.02 -6.35
N LEU A 213 -15.00 -3.76 -5.18
CA LEU A 213 -14.09 -4.68 -4.51
C LEU A 213 -14.78 -5.99 -4.11
N ALA A 214 -16.02 -5.90 -3.60
CA ALA A 214 -16.83 -7.07 -3.28
C ALA A 214 -17.09 -7.95 -4.52
N GLU A 215 -17.47 -7.33 -5.64
CA GLU A 215 -17.69 -8.06 -6.90
C GLU A 215 -16.39 -8.70 -7.42
N LYS A 216 -15.25 -8.00 -7.33
CA LYS A 216 -13.94 -8.56 -7.70
C LYS A 216 -13.57 -9.79 -6.85
N ALA A 217 -13.67 -9.67 -5.53
CA ALA A 217 -13.40 -10.79 -4.61
C ALA A 217 -14.35 -11.97 -4.87
N LYS A 218 -15.62 -11.68 -5.20
CA LYS A 218 -16.60 -12.69 -5.57
C LYS A 218 -16.20 -13.44 -6.84
N VAL A 219 -15.70 -12.74 -7.87
CA VAL A 219 -15.28 -13.38 -9.12
C VAL A 219 -13.95 -14.12 -8.95
N TYR A 220 -12.93 -13.49 -8.38
CA TYR A 220 -11.58 -14.05 -8.28
C TYR A 220 -11.48 -15.21 -7.27
N GLY A 221 -12.32 -15.22 -6.24
CA GLY A 221 -12.32 -16.26 -5.22
C GLY A 221 -13.05 -17.55 -5.60
N GLN A 222 -13.68 -17.63 -6.79
CA GLN A 222 -14.43 -18.81 -7.24
C GLN A 222 -13.52 -19.87 -7.88
N ASP A 223 -13.92 -21.14 -7.72
CA ASP A 223 -13.47 -22.24 -8.57
C ASP A 223 -14.44 -22.39 -9.76
N MET A 224 -13.94 -22.19 -10.98
CA MET A 224 -14.74 -22.20 -12.20
C MET A 224 -14.85 -23.60 -12.82
N ASP A 225 -14.03 -24.57 -12.38
CA ASP A 225 -13.91 -25.90 -13.01
C ASP A 225 -14.90 -26.94 -12.46
N ARG A 226 -16.05 -26.48 -11.93
CA ARG A 226 -17.11 -27.33 -11.38
C ARG A 226 -18.46 -27.08 -12.05
N PRO A 227 -18.76 -27.73 -13.19
CA PRO A 227 -20.09 -27.69 -13.79
C PRO A 227 -21.11 -28.35 -12.84
N GLY A 228 -22.22 -27.67 -12.56
CA GLY A 228 -23.33 -28.21 -11.74
C GLY A 228 -23.30 -27.90 -10.24
N ALA A 229 -22.24 -27.29 -9.71
CA ALA A 229 -22.20 -26.85 -8.31
C ALA A 229 -23.22 -25.73 -8.04
N SER A 230 -23.99 -25.89 -6.96
CA SER A 230 -24.94 -24.90 -6.46
C SER A 230 -24.25 -23.63 -5.97
N THR A 231 -25.01 -22.55 -5.80
CA THR A 231 -24.47 -21.30 -5.25
C THR A 231 -23.89 -21.52 -3.84
N GLU A 232 -24.54 -22.33 -2.99
CA GLU A 232 -24.07 -22.60 -1.63
C GLU A 232 -22.75 -23.37 -1.59
N GLU A 233 -22.56 -24.35 -2.48
CA GLU A 233 -21.30 -25.10 -2.61
C GLU A 233 -20.16 -24.18 -3.05
N ARG A 234 -20.42 -23.31 -4.03
CA ARG A 234 -19.43 -22.32 -4.50
C ARG A 234 -19.04 -21.30 -3.44
N GLU A 235 -19.97 -20.93 -2.55
CA GLU A 235 -19.67 -20.05 -1.41
C GLU A 235 -18.83 -20.77 -0.34
N LYS A 236 -19.12 -22.04 -0.03
CA LYS A 236 -18.35 -22.82 0.95
C LYS A 236 -16.91 -23.10 0.51
N GLU A 237 -16.70 -23.25 -0.80
CA GLU A 237 -15.39 -23.56 -1.40
C GLU A 237 -14.63 -22.32 -1.86
N ARG A 238 -15.12 -21.13 -1.50
CA ARG A 238 -14.51 -19.88 -1.91
C ARG A 238 -13.10 -19.74 -1.31
N LYS A 239 -12.13 -19.34 -2.14
CA LYS A 239 -10.72 -19.21 -1.75
C LYS A 239 -10.46 -18.08 -0.74
N ILE A 240 -11.36 -17.12 -0.63
CA ILE A 240 -11.29 -16.01 0.33
C ILE A 240 -12.70 -15.49 0.65
N GLU A 241 -12.95 -15.11 1.90
CA GLU A 241 -14.21 -14.49 2.31
C GLU A 241 -14.32 -13.07 1.73
N VAL A 242 -15.40 -12.78 1.00
CA VAL A 242 -15.62 -11.48 0.34
C VAL A 242 -15.73 -10.37 1.37
N GLU A 243 -16.46 -10.64 2.46
CA GLU A 243 -16.68 -9.74 3.57
C GLU A 243 -15.36 -9.34 4.24
N GLU A 244 -14.40 -10.26 4.32
CA GLU A 244 -13.09 -10.01 4.89
C GLU A 244 -12.27 -9.05 4.02
N VAL A 245 -12.28 -9.23 2.69
CA VAL A 245 -11.62 -8.31 1.75
C VAL A 245 -12.22 -6.90 1.87
N VAL A 246 -13.55 -6.80 1.94
CA VAL A 246 -14.26 -5.52 2.12
C VAL A 246 -13.94 -4.90 3.48
N ARG A 247 -13.87 -5.70 4.56
CA ARG A 247 -13.51 -5.25 5.91
C ARG A 247 -12.12 -4.62 5.90
N ILE A 248 -11.12 -5.31 5.37
CA ILE A 248 -9.73 -4.84 5.28
C ILE A 248 -9.67 -3.45 4.63
N TYR A 249 -10.40 -3.25 3.52
CA TYR A 249 -10.41 -1.96 2.85
C TYR A 249 -11.14 -0.88 3.65
N LYS A 250 -12.32 -1.20 4.16
CA LYS A 250 -13.17 -0.25 4.87
C LYS A 250 -12.57 0.20 6.20
N THR A 251 -11.96 -0.71 6.96
CA THR A 251 -11.49 -0.44 8.31
C THR A 251 -10.03 -0.04 8.38
N PHE A 252 -9.24 -0.32 7.34
CA PHE A 252 -7.79 -0.08 7.37
C PHE A 252 -7.25 0.62 6.13
N VAL A 253 -7.36 0.03 4.93
CA VAL A 253 -6.71 0.59 3.73
C VAL A 253 -7.20 2.01 3.43
N ILE A 254 -8.52 2.25 3.43
CA ILE A 254 -9.09 3.58 3.15
C ILE A 254 -8.74 4.57 4.28
N PRO A 255 -9.00 4.27 5.58
CA PRO A 255 -8.62 5.16 6.67
C PRO A 255 -7.14 5.53 6.67
N LEU A 256 -6.23 4.55 6.57
CA LEU A 256 -4.79 4.81 6.61
C LEU A 256 -4.31 5.57 5.36
N THR A 257 -4.93 5.35 4.20
CA THR A 257 -4.66 6.18 3.00
C THR A 257 -5.02 7.65 3.28
N LYS A 258 -6.14 7.93 3.95
CA LYS A 258 -6.51 9.32 4.30
C LYS A 258 -5.53 9.95 5.28
N GLU A 259 -5.03 9.18 6.25
CA GLU A 259 -3.99 9.67 7.16
C GLU A 259 -2.71 10.06 6.40
N VAL A 260 -2.23 9.18 5.50
CA VAL A 260 -1.10 9.47 4.60
C VAL A 260 -1.36 10.71 3.75
N GLU A 261 -2.55 10.83 3.17
CA GLU A 261 -2.92 11.98 2.34
C GLU A 261 -2.83 13.29 3.14
N VAL A 262 -3.32 13.32 4.38
CA VAL A 262 -3.27 14.49 5.28
C VAL A 262 -1.85 14.75 5.77
N ASP A 263 -1.11 13.73 6.19
CA ASP A 263 0.26 13.88 6.67
C ASP A 263 1.17 14.48 5.61
N TYR A 264 1.02 14.05 4.36
CA TYR A 264 1.73 14.63 3.23
C TYR A 264 1.34 16.10 2.98
N LEU A 265 0.04 16.44 3.02
CA LEU A 265 -0.40 17.83 2.84
C LEU A 265 0.18 18.76 3.91
N LEU A 266 0.35 18.28 5.14
CA LEU A 266 0.91 19.09 6.22
C LEU A 266 2.39 19.44 6.02
N THR A 267 3.15 18.63 5.26
CA THR A 267 4.55 18.94 4.93
C THR A 267 4.68 19.74 3.64
N ARG A 268 3.61 19.87 2.85
CA ARG A 268 3.64 20.33 1.45
C ARG A 268 4.18 21.75 1.23
N LEU A 269 4.09 22.61 2.25
CA LEU A 269 4.57 24.00 2.18
C LEU A 269 5.94 24.20 2.83
N HIS A 270 6.57 23.16 3.37
CA HIS A 270 7.87 23.28 4.03
C HIS A 270 8.94 23.72 3.02
N GLY A 271 9.49 24.92 3.19
CA GLY A 271 10.54 25.47 2.33
C GLY A 271 10.04 26.09 1.03
N VAL A 272 8.73 26.22 0.83
CA VAL A 272 8.16 26.98 -0.29
C VAL A 272 8.30 28.48 0.00
N PRO A 273 8.84 29.29 -0.93
CA PRO A 273 8.94 30.74 -0.77
C PRO A 273 7.60 31.44 -0.56
N ASP A 274 7.55 32.46 0.31
CA ASP A 274 6.32 33.18 0.66
C ASP A 274 5.65 33.84 -0.55
N ASP A 275 6.42 34.36 -1.51
CA ASP A 275 5.91 34.96 -2.74
C ASP A 275 5.16 33.96 -3.61
N GLN A 276 5.67 32.73 -3.74
CA GLN A 276 4.98 31.64 -4.43
C GLN A 276 3.69 31.24 -3.70
N ILE A 277 3.69 31.20 -2.37
CA ILE A 277 2.50 30.90 -1.58
C ILE A 277 1.42 31.97 -1.77
N GLN A 278 1.80 33.24 -1.73
CA GLN A 278 0.87 34.35 -1.99
C GLN A 278 0.32 34.30 -3.42
N GLU A 279 1.15 33.96 -4.40
CA GLU A 279 0.73 33.79 -5.78
C GLU A 279 -0.27 32.64 -5.94
N MET A 280 0.01 31.47 -5.36
CA MET A 280 -0.91 30.33 -5.35
C MET A 280 -2.25 30.68 -4.66
N MET A 281 -2.19 31.39 -3.52
CA MET A 281 -3.39 31.87 -2.80
C MET A 281 -4.23 32.85 -3.63
N LYS A 282 -3.58 33.77 -4.36
CA LYS A 282 -4.26 34.79 -5.15
C LYS A 282 -4.82 34.27 -6.47
N SER A 283 -4.06 33.42 -7.16
CA SER A 283 -4.40 32.94 -8.51
C SER A 283 -5.19 31.63 -8.49
N ASN A 284 -5.15 30.90 -7.38
CA ASN A 284 -5.59 29.50 -7.28
C ASN A 284 -4.99 28.60 -8.37
N LYS A 285 -3.75 28.89 -8.78
CA LYS A 285 -2.98 28.08 -9.72
C LYS A 285 -1.68 27.64 -9.06
N PHE A 286 -1.29 26.41 -9.33
CA PHE A 286 -0.01 25.89 -8.87
C PHE A 286 1.15 26.63 -9.52
N VAL A 287 2.18 26.92 -8.72
CA VAL A 287 3.45 27.54 -9.15
C VAL A 287 4.55 26.50 -8.93
N HIS A 288 5.38 26.30 -9.95
CA HIS A 288 6.45 25.29 -9.96
C HIS A 288 7.70 25.72 -9.19
#